data_AF-V4HGR8-F1
#
_entry.id   AF-V4HGR8-F1
#
_cell.length_a   1.000
_cell.length_b   1.000
_cell.length_c   1.000
_cell.angle_alpha   90.00
_cell.angle_beta   90.00
_cell.angle_gamma   90.00
#
_symmetry.space_group_name_H-M   'P 1'
#
loop_
_entity.id
_entity.type
_entity.pdbx_description
1 polymer ?
#
loop_
_entity_poly.entity_id
_entity_poly.type
_entity_poly.pdbx_seq_one_letter_code
_entity_poly.pdbx_strand_id
1 'polypeptide(L)'
;MSPPTESVAVTDYTDPAAPTDTDAFRAAVDAVADAGGGTVTVPAGEYETGTVRLRDHVTLRLAAGATVYAARDPAEYTDDRPGPEGEPPFLLADDCADVAVVGRGCIDGRSADFLDMDDPIRGHSAESDAHPLVSNGPHRARQGDDYLDRSAGTDEWPVAKGAFRPGPMLLFDGCENVLVADVTLRDMPAWTVALDDCDGAAVRGVTVDNHMRVPNCDGVSVMNSEDVRIADCRIYSCDDSVTVGARAGVDRPTRGVVVTNCVLSSSACAVKVGSETAGDVSDLLVSNCVVRSSNRGLGVQHRDEGSVENVRFSDITVETRLRPGPWWGKAEPVYVTSVPRDEGTDLGSVSGVHFSDVVADADNGGVVYAHETADVRDVRLDGVRLRVGSSPHADAVGGNFDLQPTSVVPPVWERDIPALHCENVSDLAVRDLTVEWGDAPEPYYAEGLRCVGVDGVVVDGFEGRGAHARASGDDTGGDPDPAVALRATTGATVRNGRARPGTGAFLAVSDTDDDRLFANNDLAEAAVGIEGEHGFTTRGNLPPRGSNPSGDAGERE
;
A
#
# COMPACT_ATOMS: atom_id res chain seq x y z
N MET A 1 -25.93 27.59 8.13
CA MET A 1 -26.97 27.79 9.16
C MET A 1 -26.28 27.93 10.52
N SER A 2 -26.90 28.51 11.55
CA SER A 2 -26.35 28.38 12.91
C SER A 2 -26.31 26.88 13.26
N PRO A 3 -25.23 26.34 13.84
CA PRO A 3 -25.19 24.93 14.17
C PRO A 3 -26.33 24.63 15.15
N PRO A 4 -27.05 23.51 14.98
CA PRO A 4 -28.11 23.13 15.89
C PRO A 4 -27.54 22.94 17.31
N THR A 5 -28.29 23.40 18.31
CA THR A 5 -27.83 23.57 19.70
C THR A 5 -28.25 22.44 20.64
N GLU A 6 -28.98 21.44 20.14
CA GLU A 6 -29.41 20.33 20.98
C GLU A 6 -28.20 19.49 21.40
N SER A 7 -28.10 19.20 22.70
CA SER A 7 -27.13 18.26 23.20
C SER A 7 -27.75 17.41 24.30
N VAL A 8 -27.69 16.10 24.09
CA VAL A 8 -28.21 15.08 25.01
C VAL A 8 -27.09 14.10 25.35
N ALA A 9 -27.14 13.47 26.52
CA ALA A 9 -26.20 12.42 26.87
C ALA A 9 -26.84 11.04 26.63
N VAL A 10 -26.05 10.05 26.18
CA VAL A 10 -26.54 8.65 26.07
C VAL A 10 -27.09 8.15 27.42
N THR A 11 -26.49 8.59 28.53
CA THR A 11 -26.93 8.25 29.89
C THR A 11 -28.33 8.77 30.27
N ASP A 12 -28.89 9.71 29.50
CA ASP A 12 -30.27 10.16 29.69
C ASP A 12 -31.28 9.10 29.21
N TYR A 13 -30.82 8.13 28.41
CA TYR A 13 -31.61 7.06 27.80
C TYR A 13 -31.20 5.65 28.26
N THR A 14 -30.16 5.52 29.07
CA THR A 14 -29.70 4.21 29.57
C THR A 14 -30.72 3.58 30.51
N ASP A 15 -31.08 2.32 30.23
CA ASP A 15 -31.84 1.47 31.14
C ASP A 15 -30.87 0.47 31.82
N PRO A 16 -30.65 0.55 33.15
CA PRO A 16 -29.80 -0.40 33.87
C PRO A 16 -30.25 -1.87 33.78
N ALA A 17 -31.48 -2.14 33.34
CA ALA A 17 -31.99 -3.48 33.11
C ALA A 17 -31.71 -4.01 31.69
N ALA A 18 -31.31 -3.15 30.75
CA ALA A 18 -30.96 -3.55 29.40
C ALA A 18 -29.61 -4.31 29.39
N PRO A 19 -29.45 -5.33 28.51
CA PRO A 19 -28.20 -6.09 28.41
C PRO A 19 -27.06 -5.29 27.76
N THR A 20 -27.41 -4.27 26.97
CA THR A 20 -26.52 -3.39 26.21
C THR A 20 -27.06 -1.95 26.27
N ASP A 21 -26.25 -1.00 25.85
CA ASP A 21 -26.59 0.41 25.67
C ASP A 21 -27.16 0.72 24.28
N THR A 22 -27.33 -0.26 23.40
CA THR A 22 -27.71 -0.07 21.99
C THR A 22 -28.95 0.80 21.82
N ASP A 23 -30.01 0.50 22.57
CA ASP A 23 -31.26 1.26 22.51
C ASP A 23 -31.10 2.69 23.07
N ALA A 24 -30.19 2.89 24.04
CA ALA A 24 -29.88 4.21 24.58
C ALA A 24 -29.16 5.08 23.55
N PHE A 25 -28.20 4.50 22.81
CA PHE A 25 -27.53 5.21 21.71
C PHE A 25 -28.52 5.58 20.59
N ARG A 26 -29.36 4.62 20.17
CA ARG A 26 -30.38 4.85 19.13
C ARG A 26 -31.35 5.96 19.53
N ALA A 27 -31.90 5.89 20.75
CA ALA A 27 -32.82 6.89 21.26
C ALA A 27 -32.19 8.29 21.38
N ALA A 28 -30.92 8.37 21.78
CA ALA A 28 -30.20 9.64 21.86
C ALA A 28 -29.96 10.26 20.48
N VAL A 29 -29.59 9.44 19.48
CA VAL A 29 -29.44 9.88 18.09
C VAL A 29 -30.77 10.37 17.52
N ASP A 30 -31.84 9.60 17.71
CA ASP A 30 -33.17 9.98 17.23
C ASP A 30 -33.64 11.29 17.84
N ALA A 31 -33.45 11.49 19.15
CA ALA A 31 -33.84 12.73 19.81
C ALA A 31 -33.11 13.96 19.22
N VAL A 32 -31.80 13.86 19.00
CA VAL A 32 -30.99 14.95 18.43
C VAL A 32 -31.37 15.21 16.97
N ALA A 33 -31.54 14.13 16.18
CA ALA A 33 -31.92 14.25 14.78
C ALA A 33 -33.31 14.86 14.60
N ASP A 34 -34.29 14.41 15.39
CA ASP A 34 -35.67 14.92 15.34
C ASP A 34 -35.78 16.39 15.80
N ALA A 35 -34.80 16.88 16.56
CA ALA A 35 -34.64 18.29 16.91
C ALA A 35 -33.95 19.15 15.82
N GLY A 36 -33.55 18.54 14.69
CA GLY A 36 -32.87 19.22 13.59
C GLY A 36 -31.34 19.20 13.69
N GLY A 37 -30.77 18.28 14.48
CA GLY A 37 -29.34 18.06 14.63
C GLY A 37 -28.78 18.50 15.98
N GLY A 38 -27.49 18.26 16.18
CA GLY A 38 -26.80 18.62 17.43
C GLY A 38 -25.78 17.59 17.86
N THR A 39 -25.56 17.45 19.16
CA THR A 39 -24.52 16.57 19.73
C THR A 39 -25.07 15.53 20.69
N VAL A 40 -24.91 14.25 20.34
CA VAL A 40 -25.03 13.13 21.26
C VAL A 40 -23.71 12.99 22.01
N THR A 41 -23.71 13.21 23.33
CA THR A 41 -22.53 13.05 24.16
C THR A 41 -22.50 11.66 24.79
N VAL A 42 -21.36 10.98 24.69
CA VAL A 42 -21.03 9.76 25.44
C VAL A 42 -20.11 10.16 26.58
N PRO A 43 -20.60 10.27 27.84
CA PRO A 43 -19.77 10.64 28.99
C PRO A 43 -18.69 9.59 29.29
N ALA A 44 -17.80 9.90 30.23
CA ALA A 44 -16.83 8.91 30.70
C ALA A 44 -17.55 7.69 31.32
N GLY A 45 -17.13 6.49 30.94
CA GLY A 45 -17.81 5.25 31.27
C GLY A 45 -17.49 4.14 30.28
N GLU A 46 -17.93 2.93 30.60
CA GLU A 46 -17.89 1.78 29.71
C GLU A 46 -19.29 1.52 29.19
N TYR A 47 -19.42 1.39 27.87
CA TYR A 47 -20.68 1.16 27.17
C TYR A 47 -20.52 -0.03 26.25
N GLU A 48 -21.60 -0.78 26.01
CA GLU A 48 -21.62 -1.87 25.05
C GLU A 48 -22.78 -1.67 24.08
N THR A 49 -22.53 -1.63 22.77
CA THR A 49 -23.58 -1.37 21.77
C THR A 49 -23.43 -2.30 20.57
N GLY A 50 -24.54 -2.62 19.92
CA GLY A 50 -24.53 -3.14 18.54
C GLY A 50 -24.65 -2.00 17.55
N THR A 51 -25.36 -2.23 16.45
CA THR A 51 -25.46 -1.26 15.36
C THR A 51 -26.22 0.00 15.75
N VAL A 52 -25.60 1.17 15.54
CA VAL A 52 -26.23 2.49 15.69
C VAL A 52 -26.15 3.26 14.37
N ARG A 53 -27.30 3.69 13.86
CA ARG A 53 -27.40 4.51 12.65
C ARG A 53 -27.39 5.99 13.05
N LEU A 54 -26.37 6.73 12.61
CA LEU A 54 -26.32 8.18 12.68
C LEU A 54 -27.27 8.79 11.64
N ARG A 55 -27.65 10.05 11.84
CA ARG A 55 -28.61 10.79 11.00
C ARG A 55 -28.05 12.18 10.67
N ASP A 56 -28.69 12.87 9.73
CA ASP A 56 -28.33 14.23 9.32
C ASP A 56 -28.04 15.15 10.52
N HIS A 57 -26.96 15.92 10.41
CA HIS A 57 -26.56 16.95 11.36
C HIS A 57 -26.28 16.44 12.78
N VAL A 58 -26.02 15.14 12.96
CA VAL A 58 -25.69 14.53 14.25
C VAL A 58 -24.17 14.45 14.43
N THR A 59 -23.68 14.98 15.55
CA THR A 59 -22.34 14.73 16.08
C THR A 59 -22.40 13.75 17.24
N LEU A 60 -21.78 12.58 17.10
CA LEU A 60 -21.49 11.68 18.22
C LEU A 60 -20.16 12.10 18.88
N ARG A 61 -20.21 12.60 20.12
CA ARG A 61 -19.05 13.06 20.88
C ARG A 61 -18.69 12.09 21.99
N LEU A 62 -17.54 11.42 21.86
CA LEU A 62 -16.97 10.58 22.90
C LEU A 62 -16.10 11.40 23.85
N ALA A 63 -16.56 11.57 25.09
CA ALA A 63 -15.81 12.28 26.12
C ALA A 63 -14.52 11.54 26.47
N ALA A 64 -13.54 12.27 27.00
CA ALA A 64 -12.34 11.64 27.54
C ALA A 64 -12.72 10.65 28.66
N GLY A 65 -12.24 9.41 28.56
CA GLY A 65 -12.59 8.32 29.48
C GLY A 65 -13.87 7.56 29.12
N ALA A 66 -14.51 7.87 27.99
CA ALA A 66 -15.54 7.01 27.42
C ALA A 66 -14.89 5.87 26.64
N THR A 67 -15.35 4.63 26.85
CA THR A 67 -15.02 3.47 26.01
C THR A 67 -16.31 2.81 25.57
N VAL A 68 -16.54 2.76 24.26
CA VAL A 68 -17.69 2.08 23.66
C VAL A 68 -17.21 0.78 23.05
N TYR A 69 -17.69 -0.34 23.55
CA TYR A 69 -17.34 -1.66 23.10
C TYR A 69 -18.36 -2.22 22.11
N ALA A 70 -17.89 -2.98 21.13
CA ALA A 70 -18.73 -3.83 20.30
C ALA A 70 -19.49 -4.86 21.15
N ALA A 71 -20.80 -4.95 20.96
CA ALA A 71 -21.65 -5.95 21.59
C ALA A 71 -21.29 -7.34 21.11
N ARG A 72 -21.27 -8.31 22.03
CA ARG A 72 -20.95 -9.70 21.68
C ARG A 72 -22.11 -10.47 21.06
N ASP A 73 -23.34 -10.08 21.39
CA ASP A 73 -24.53 -10.77 20.90
C ASP A 73 -24.82 -10.33 19.45
N PRO A 74 -24.79 -11.25 18.47
CA PRO A 74 -25.16 -10.92 17.09
C PRO A 74 -26.56 -10.31 16.95
N ALA A 75 -27.47 -10.55 17.88
CA ALA A 75 -28.81 -9.99 17.87
C ALA A 75 -28.85 -8.46 18.05
N GLU A 76 -27.76 -7.84 18.51
CA GLU A 76 -27.64 -6.38 18.65
C GLU A 76 -27.37 -5.68 17.31
N TYR A 77 -27.01 -6.46 16.28
CA TYR A 77 -26.68 -5.98 14.94
C TYR A 77 -27.86 -6.23 14.00
N THR A 78 -28.82 -5.29 14.02
CA THR A 78 -30.13 -5.45 13.39
C THR A 78 -30.30 -4.68 12.08
N ASP A 79 -29.31 -3.87 11.68
CA ASP A 79 -29.36 -3.11 10.42
C ASP A 79 -29.16 -4.06 9.23
N ASP A 80 -29.81 -3.75 8.11
CA ASP A 80 -29.77 -4.56 6.90
C ASP A 80 -28.69 -4.10 5.91
N ARG A 81 -28.07 -2.94 6.13
CA ARG A 81 -26.92 -2.48 5.33
C ARG A 81 -25.69 -3.30 5.69
N PRO A 82 -25.16 -4.13 4.76
CA PRO A 82 -23.93 -4.86 5.02
C PRO A 82 -22.72 -3.95 4.82
N GLY A 83 -21.66 -4.28 5.55
CA GLY A 83 -20.30 -3.84 5.28
C GLY A 83 -19.70 -4.49 4.03
N PRO A 84 -18.44 -4.14 3.69
CA PRO A 84 -17.76 -4.59 2.48
C PRO A 84 -17.74 -6.12 2.28
N GLU A 85 -17.65 -6.89 3.35
CA GLU A 85 -17.63 -8.37 3.30
C GLU A 85 -18.93 -9.02 3.80
N GLY A 86 -20.04 -8.26 3.85
CA GLY A 86 -21.33 -8.78 4.33
C GLY A 86 -21.52 -8.73 5.84
N GLU A 87 -20.55 -8.18 6.57
CA GLU A 87 -20.59 -8.03 8.03
C GLU A 87 -21.46 -6.85 8.47
N PRO A 88 -22.11 -6.91 9.63
CA PRO A 88 -22.97 -5.81 10.07
C PRO A 88 -22.14 -4.64 10.63
N PRO A 89 -22.33 -3.41 10.14
CA PRO A 89 -21.62 -2.23 10.63
C PRO A 89 -21.92 -1.96 12.11
N PHE A 90 -20.93 -1.40 12.80
CA PHE A 90 -21.04 -1.01 14.20
C PHE A 90 -21.69 0.38 14.34
N LEU A 91 -21.08 1.42 13.76
CA LEU A 91 -21.70 2.73 13.57
C LEU A 91 -21.83 2.98 12.07
N LEU A 92 -23.02 3.34 11.60
CA LEU A 92 -23.22 3.69 10.19
C LEU A 92 -23.94 5.02 9.99
N ALA A 93 -23.61 5.71 8.92
CA ALA A 93 -24.39 6.79 8.33
C ALA A 93 -24.56 6.48 6.85
N ASP A 94 -25.76 6.68 6.33
CA ASP A 94 -26.19 6.22 5.01
C ASP A 94 -27.08 7.32 4.44
N ASP A 95 -26.67 7.90 3.31
CA ASP A 95 -27.28 9.07 2.66
C ASP A 95 -27.47 10.27 3.63
N CYS A 96 -26.45 10.58 4.45
CA CYS A 96 -26.52 11.63 5.47
C CYS A 96 -25.64 12.86 5.15
N ALA A 97 -26.05 14.04 5.62
CA ALA A 97 -25.26 15.28 5.55
C ALA A 97 -24.81 15.77 6.95
N ASP A 98 -23.61 16.36 7.02
CA ASP A 98 -23.04 16.99 8.22
C ASP A 98 -22.95 16.05 9.44
N VAL A 99 -22.42 14.85 9.24
CA VAL A 99 -22.29 13.81 10.28
C VAL A 99 -20.87 13.79 10.86
N ALA A 100 -20.77 13.62 12.18
CA ALA A 100 -19.47 13.61 12.83
C ALA A 100 -19.33 12.59 13.98
N VAL A 101 -18.16 11.98 14.10
CA VAL A 101 -17.72 11.18 15.25
C VAL A 101 -16.46 11.82 15.81
N VAL A 102 -16.55 12.41 17.00
CA VAL A 102 -15.48 13.26 17.55
C VAL A 102 -15.21 12.99 19.02
N GLY A 103 -14.06 13.46 19.51
CA GLY A 103 -13.77 13.52 20.94
C GLY A 103 -12.53 12.73 21.32
N ARG A 104 -12.34 12.45 22.60
CA ARG A 104 -11.11 11.81 23.12
C ARG A 104 -11.39 10.49 23.83
N GLY A 105 -12.55 9.90 23.55
CA GLY A 105 -12.89 8.55 23.98
C GLY A 105 -12.42 7.50 22.99
N CYS A 106 -12.73 6.26 23.31
CA CYS A 106 -12.33 5.07 22.58
C CYS A 106 -13.56 4.32 22.05
N ILE A 107 -13.47 3.80 20.84
CA ILE A 107 -14.30 2.70 20.35
C ILE A 107 -13.42 1.45 20.27
N ASP A 108 -13.88 0.35 20.84
CA ASP A 108 -13.17 -0.91 20.94
C ASP A 108 -14.00 -2.02 20.29
N GLY A 109 -13.50 -2.54 19.17
CA GLY A 109 -14.16 -3.58 18.39
C GLY A 109 -14.07 -4.98 18.98
N ARG A 110 -13.28 -5.20 20.05
CA ARG A 110 -13.09 -6.49 20.73
C ARG A 110 -12.75 -7.65 19.78
N SER A 111 -11.83 -7.44 18.83
CA SER A 111 -11.52 -8.44 17.79
C SER A 111 -11.28 -9.86 18.33
N ALA A 112 -10.55 -10.00 19.43
CA ALA A 112 -10.28 -11.30 20.05
C ALA A 112 -11.54 -12.07 20.53
N ASP A 113 -12.69 -11.41 20.73
CA ASP A 113 -13.95 -12.06 21.09
C ASP A 113 -14.66 -12.67 19.85
N PHE A 114 -14.27 -12.26 18.63
CA PHE A 114 -14.92 -12.64 17.36
C PHE A 114 -14.03 -13.48 16.43
N LEU A 115 -12.72 -13.49 16.66
CA LEU A 115 -11.73 -14.20 15.83
C LEU A 115 -11.20 -15.45 16.53
N ASP A 116 -10.84 -16.47 15.75
CA ASP A 116 -10.21 -17.70 16.25
C ASP A 116 -8.70 -17.45 16.43
N MET A 117 -8.32 -16.75 17.50
CA MET A 117 -6.97 -16.19 17.69
C MET A 117 -5.83 -17.22 17.78
N ASP A 118 -6.16 -18.48 18.07
CA ASP A 118 -5.22 -19.61 18.15
C ASP A 118 -5.05 -20.35 16.82
N ASP A 119 -5.91 -20.07 15.83
CA ASP A 119 -5.91 -20.76 14.54
C ASP A 119 -5.46 -19.80 13.41
N PRO A 120 -4.48 -20.17 12.58
CA PRO A 120 -4.11 -19.38 11.42
C PRO A 120 -5.16 -19.52 10.31
N ILE A 121 -5.35 -18.45 9.54
CA ILE A 121 -6.25 -18.43 8.39
C ILE A 121 -5.91 -19.56 7.40
N ARG A 122 -6.94 -20.14 6.77
CA ARG A 122 -6.79 -21.11 5.67
C ARG A 122 -6.93 -20.39 4.35
N GLY A 123 -5.88 -20.38 3.53
CA GLY A 123 -5.82 -19.58 2.29
C GLY A 123 -5.37 -18.14 2.55
N HIS A 124 -5.68 -17.22 1.63
CA HIS A 124 -5.30 -15.80 1.74
C HIS A 124 -6.29 -14.93 2.53
N SER A 125 -7.58 -15.30 2.57
CA SER A 125 -8.63 -14.51 3.26
C SER A 125 -9.72 -15.35 3.94
N ALA A 126 -9.58 -16.69 3.97
CA ALA A 126 -10.65 -17.65 4.31
C ALA A 126 -11.93 -17.51 3.46
N GLU A 127 -11.88 -16.71 2.38
CA GLU A 127 -12.96 -16.58 1.41
C GLU A 127 -12.95 -17.75 0.44
N SER A 128 -14.09 -18.03 -0.18
CA SER A 128 -14.18 -19.02 -1.26
C SER A 128 -13.36 -18.57 -2.48
N ASP A 129 -12.82 -19.51 -3.25
CA ASP A 129 -12.16 -19.24 -4.56
C ASP A 129 -13.07 -18.50 -5.58
N ALA A 130 -14.37 -18.35 -5.28
CA ALA A 130 -15.34 -17.60 -6.08
C ALA A 130 -15.49 -16.13 -5.65
N HIS A 131 -14.76 -15.67 -4.62
CA HIS A 131 -14.87 -14.29 -4.14
C HIS A 131 -14.20 -13.34 -5.16
N PRO A 132 -14.89 -12.27 -5.60
CA PRO A 132 -14.39 -11.41 -6.68
C PRO A 132 -13.10 -10.66 -6.32
N LEU A 133 -12.83 -10.44 -5.03
CA LEU A 133 -11.57 -9.85 -4.56
C LEU A 133 -10.40 -10.86 -4.52
N VAL A 134 -10.67 -12.14 -4.72
CA VAL A 134 -9.72 -13.26 -4.65
C VAL A 134 -9.74 -14.04 -5.97
N SER A 135 -9.56 -13.33 -7.09
CA SER A 135 -9.18 -13.98 -8.34
C SER A 135 -7.70 -14.34 -8.24
N ASN A 136 -7.36 -15.55 -7.78
CA ASN A 136 -5.98 -15.97 -7.58
C ASN A 136 -5.68 -17.31 -8.28
N GLY A 137 -4.66 -17.32 -9.14
CA GLY A 137 -4.09 -18.54 -9.70
C GLY A 137 -3.18 -19.30 -8.72
N PRO A 138 -2.64 -20.48 -9.09
CA PRO A 138 -1.63 -21.17 -8.30
C PRO A 138 -0.30 -20.39 -8.28
N HIS A 139 0.32 -20.29 -7.10
CA HIS A 139 1.64 -19.66 -6.97
C HIS A 139 2.76 -20.53 -7.56
N ARG A 140 3.88 -19.87 -7.90
CA ARG A 140 5.15 -20.47 -8.34
C ARG A 140 6.31 -19.86 -7.57
N ALA A 141 6.15 -19.80 -6.24
CA ALA A 141 7.12 -19.19 -5.35
C ALA A 141 8.46 -19.93 -5.40
N ARG A 142 9.55 -19.20 -5.10
CA ARG A 142 10.93 -19.71 -5.06
C ARG A 142 11.10 -20.90 -4.12
N GLN A 143 10.31 -20.94 -3.06
CA GLN A 143 10.28 -22.03 -2.07
C GLN A 143 9.47 -23.25 -2.54
N GLY A 144 8.83 -23.18 -3.71
CA GLY A 144 7.92 -24.23 -4.18
C GLY A 144 6.75 -24.43 -3.23
N ASP A 145 6.48 -25.68 -2.86
CA ASP A 145 5.39 -26.06 -1.95
C ASP A 145 5.63 -25.59 -0.50
N ASP A 146 6.89 -25.29 -0.12
CA ASP A 146 7.25 -24.90 1.25
C ASP A 146 6.83 -23.44 1.58
N TYR A 147 6.47 -22.63 0.58
CA TYR A 147 6.14 -21.20 0.72
C TYR A 147 4.98 -20.92 1.71
N LEU A 148 4.06 -21.87 1.88
CA LEU A 148 2.97 -21.82 2.86
C LEU A 148 2.96 -23.06 3.77
N ASP A 149 4.13 -23.67 3.99
CA ASP A 149 4.24 -24.78 4.94
C ASP A 149 4.10 -24.27 6.38
N ARG A 150 3.06 -24.74 7.04
CA ARG A 150 2.74 -24.42 8.44
C ARG A 150 3.67 -25.10 9.43
N SER A 151 4.41 -26.12 9.01
CA SER A 151 5.35 -26.85 9.88
C SER A 151 6.49 -25.96 10.39
N ALA A 152 6.78 -24.86 9.69
CA ALA A 152 7.75 -23.84 10.07
C ALA A 152 7.23 -22.83 11.12
N GLY A 153 5.95 -22.93 11.52
CA GLY A 153 5.30 -22.02 12.49
C GLY A 153 4.43 -20.95 11.84
N THR A 154 3.40 -20.50 12.56
CA THR A 154 2.35 -19.58 12.04
C THR A 154 2.08 -18.41 12.97
N ASP A 155 3.00 -18.08 13.89
CA ASP A 155 2.78 -17.10 14.96
C ASP A 155 2.50 -15.68 14.40
N GLU A 156 3.09 -15.37 13.24
CA GLU A 156 2.98 -14.10 12.52
C GLU A 156 1.97 -14.14 11.35
N TRP A 157 1.22 -15.23 11.20
CA TRP A 157 0.20 -15.35 10.16
C TRP A 157 -1.08 -14.63 10.56
N PRO A 158 -1.95 -14.27 9.59
CA PRO A 158 -3.30 -13.81 9.91
C PRO A 158 -4.07 -14.92 10.65
N VAL A 159 -4.90 -14.53 11.62
CA VAL A 159 -5.76 -15.47 12.36
C VAL A 159 -7.01 -15.82 11.54
N ALA A 160 -7.64 -16.94 11.86
CA ALA A 160 -8.87 -17.37 11.20
C ALA A 160 -10.08 -16.51 11.62
N LYS A 161 -10.98 -16.26 10.66
CA LYS A 161 -12.26 -15.58 10.89
C LYS A 161 -13.20 -16.50 11.68
N GLY A 162 -13.83 -15.98 12.72
CA GLY A 162 -14.89 -16.68 13.43
C GLY A 162 -16.20 -16.73 12.64
N ALA A 163 -17.21 -17.41 13.17
CA ALA A 163 -18.52 -17.56 12.52
C ALA A 163 -19.31 -16.24 12.39
N PHE A 164 -19.01 -15.27 13.25
CA PHE A 164 -19.61 -13.93 13.26
C PHE A 164 -18.55 -12.92 13.64
N ARG A 165 -18.50 -11.80 12.93
CA ARG A 165 -17.78 -10.59 13.33
C ARG A 165 -18.56 -9.35 12.87
N PRO A 166 -18.59 -8.28 13.67
CA PRO A 166 -19.14 -6.99 13.24
C PRO A 166 -18.13 -6.22 12.40
N GLY A 167 -18.61 -5.34 11.52
CA GLY A 167 -17.78 -4.38 10.81
C GLY A 167 -18.43 -3.79 9.56
N PRO A 168 -17.94 -2.63 9.06
CA PRO A 168 -16.86 -1.79 9.60
C PRO A 168 -17.18 -1.14 10.96
N MET A 169 -16.16 -0.57 11.63
CA MET A 169 -16.38 0.18 12.87
C MET A 169 -17.23 1.43 12.60
N LEU A 170 -16.80 2.22 11.61
CA LEU A 170 -17.49 3.40 11.11
C LEU A 170 -17.72 3.22 9.61
N LEU A 171 -18.98 3.14 9.19
CA LEU A 171 -19.37 3.12 7.78
C LEU A 171 -20.09 4.43 7.44
N PHE A 172 -19.54 5.20 6.51
CA PHE A 172 -20.22 6.34 5.90
C PHE A 172 -20.44 6.01 4.43
N ASP A 173 -21.70 6.02 4.01
CA ASP A 173 -22.13 5.63 2.68
C ASP A 173 -23.02 6.72 2.10
N GLY A 174 -22.72 7.22 0.90
CA GLY A 174 -23.50 8.28 0.26
C GLY A 174 -23.53 9.62 1.03
N CYS A 175 -22.55 9.86 1.91
CA CYS A 175 -22.60 10.98 2.86
C CYS A 175 -21.93 12.27 2.35
N GLU A 176 -22.43 13.43 2.79
CA GLU A 176 -21.83 14.74 2.54
C GLU A 176 -21.28 15.35 3.84
N ASN A 177 -20.09 15.94 3.79
CA ASN A 177 -19.46 16.66 4.91
C ASN A 177 -19.27 15.77 6.17
N VAL A 178 -18.48 14.71 6.03
CA VAL A 178 -18.15 13.77 7.12
C VAL A 178 -16.95 14.24 7.94
N LEU A 179 -17.01 14.12 9.28
CA LEU A 179 -15.87 14.37 10.17
C LEU A 179 -15.64 13.23 11.18
N VAL A 180 -14.47 12.61 11.14
CA VAL A 180 -13.97 11.72 12.20
C VAL A 180 -12.75 12.38 12.85
N ALA A 181 -12.82 12.73 14.14
CA ALA A 181 -11.78 13.54 14.77
C ALA A 181 -11.40 13.16 16.20
N ASP A 182 -10.09 13.12 16.46
CA ASP A 182 -9.45 12.99 17.79
C ASP A 182 -9.71 11.68 18.56
N VAL A 183 -10.60 10.81 18.06
CA VAL A 183 -11.00 9.54 18.72
C VAL A 183 -9.92 8.46 18.61
N THR A 184 -9.96 7.51 19.54
CA THR A 184 -9.22 6.24 19.43
C THR A 184 -10.14 5.13 18.95
N LEU A 185 -9.73 4.40 17.93
CA LEU A 185 -10.42 3.25 17.34
C LEU A 185 -9.47 2.06 17.51
N ARG A 186 -9.89 0.99 18.19
CA ARG A 186 -9.00 -0.15 18.45
C ARG A 186 -9.66 -1.48 18.28
N ASP A 187 -8.83 -2.49 18.06
CA ASP A 187 -9.20 -3.90 18.02
C ASP A 187 -10.45 -4.17 17.17
N MET A 188 -10.57 -3.55 16.00
CA MET A 188 -11.67 -3.84 15.09
C MET A 188 -11.52 -5.25 14.51
N PRO A 189 -12.56 -6.13 14.55
CA PRO A 189 -12.49 -7.46 13.94
C PRO A 189 -12.50 -7.45 12.39
N ALA A 190 -12.67 -6.28 11.78
CA ALA A 190 -12.74 -6.04 10.35
C ALA A 190 -12.32 -4.59 10.03
N TRP A 191 -12.84 -4.01 8.95
CA TRP A 191 -12.49 -2.67 8.47
C TRP A 191 -12.81 -1.61 9.54
N THR A 192 -11.95 -0.61 9.72
CA THR A 192 -12.14 0.38 10.79
C THR A 192 -12.99 1.56 10.30
N VAL A 193 -12.48 2.38 9.39
CA VAL A 193 -13.24 3.51 8.83
C VAL A 193 -13.45 3.27 7.34
N ALA A 194 -14.70 3.21 6.90
CA ALA A 194 -15.08 3.14 5.50
C ALA A 194 -15.81 4.43 5.09
N LEU A 195 -15.24 5.12 4.10
CA LEU A 195 -15.82 6.29 3.44
C LEU A 195 -16.17 5.85 2.01
N ASP A 196 -17.43 5.50 1.81
CA ASP A 196 -17.96 4.96 0.57
C ASP A 196 -18.93 5.99 -0.04
N ASP A 197 -18.79 6.29 -1.33
CA ASP A 197 -19.65 7.26 -2.06
C ASP A 197 -19.81 8.64 -1.38
N CYS A 198 -18.76 9.11 -0.70
CA CYS A 198 -18.80 10.35 0.08
C CYS A 198 -18.36 11.58 -0.73
N ASP A 199 -18.96 12.73 -0.42
CA ASP A 199 -18.56 14.06 -0.91
C ASP A 199 -18.09 14.94 0.25
N GLY A 200 -16.77 15.14 0.34
CA GLY A 200 -16.16 15.91 1.43
C GLY A 200 -16.10 15.12 2.74
N ALA A 201 -14.92 14.59 3.06
CA ALA A 201 -14.68 13.90 4.32
C ALA A 201 -13.34 14.29 4.95
N ALA A 202 -13.28 14.30 6.28
CA ALA A 202 -12.06 14.53 7.03
C ALA A 202 -11.88 13.50 8.15
N VAL A 203 -10.75 12.79 8.14
CA VAL A 203 -10.28 11.94 9.25
C VAL A 203 -9.04 12.59 9.85
N ARG A 204 -9.15 13.16 11.06
CA ARG A 204 -8.09 14.01 11.62
C ARG A 204 -7.74 13.68 13.07
N GLY A 205 -6.46 13.52 13.37
CA GLY A 205 -6.00 13.32 14.76
C GLY A 205 -6.46 11.99 15.36
N VAL A 206 -6.92 11.05 14.52
CA VAL A 206 -7.44 9.76 14.92
C VAL A 206 -6.28 8.81 15.21
N THR A 207 -6.43 8.00 16.26
CA THR A 207 -5.57 6.85 16.50
C THR A 207 -6.32 5.58 16.15
N VAL A 208 -5.82 4.82 15.19
CA VAL A 208 -6.25 3.44 14.92
C VAL A 208 -5.19 2.50 15.49
N ASP A 209 -5.58 1.63 16.41
CA ASP A 209 -4.70 0.68 17.10
C ASP A 209 -5.31 -0.74 17.03
N ASN A 210 -5.15 -1.38 15.86
CA ASN A 210 -5.70 -2.71 15.63
C ASN A 210 -4.65 -3.81 15.80
N HIS A 211 -5.13 -5.01 16.09
CA HIS A 211 -4.30 -6.20 16.16
C HIS A 211 -3.74 -6.57 14.77
N MET A 212 -2.40 -6.62 14.64
CA MET A 212 -1.64 -6.85 13.38
C MET A 212 -1.81 -8.25 12.73
N ARG A 213 -2.75 -9.07 13.21
CA ARG A 213 -3.05 -10.42 12.68
C ARG A 213 -4.52 -10.62 12.33
N VAL A 214 -5.40 -9.66 12.66
CA VAL A 214 -6.84 -9.77 12.37
C VAL A 214 -7.06 -9.45 10.90
N PRO A 215 -7.43 -10.41 10.04
CA PRO A 215 -7.50 -10.20 8.60
C PRO A 215 -8.57 -9.17 8.21
N ASN A 216 -8.34 -8.46 7.10
CA ASN A 216 -9.26 -7.43 6.58
C ASN A 216 -9.54 -6.32 7.61
N CYS A 217 -8.51 -5.95 8.37
CA CYS A 217 -8.60 -4.91 9.38
C CYS A 217 -7.90 -3.64 8.91
N ASP A 218 -8.49 -3.04 7.88
CA ASP A 218 -8.06 -1.78 7.27
C ASP A 218 -8.20 -0.62 8.25
N GLY A 219 -7.31 0.37 8.13
CA GLY A 219 -7.36 1.60 8.91
C GLY A 219 -8.43 2.57 8.38
N VAL A 220 -8.17 3.18 7.23
CA VAL A 220 -9.12 4.09 6.56
C VAL A 220 -9.24 3.69 5.10
N SER A 221 -10.45 3.32 4.69
CA SER A 221 -10.80 3.02 3.30
C SER A 221 -11.58 4.18 2.68
N VAL A 222 -11.18 4.58 1.48
CA VAL A 222 -11.81 5.62 0.67
C VAL A 222 -12.22 5.03 -0.67
N MET A 223 -13.51 4.79 -0.86
CA MET A 223 -14.07 4.16 -2.06
C MET A 223 -15.08 5.08 -2.72
N ASN A 224 -14.96 5.23 -4.04
CA ASN A 224 -15.81 6.08 -4.87
C ASN A 224 -16.08 7.46 -4.24
N SER A 225 -15.07 8.17 -3.72
CA SER A 225 -15.30 9.38 -2.91
C SER A 225 -14.50 10.58 -3.39
N GLU A 226 -15.02 11.79 -3.15
CA GLU A 226 -14.39 13.05 -3.58
C GLU A 226 -14.00 13.95 -2.39
N ASP A 227 -12.90 14.69 -2.53
CA ASP A 227 -12.42 15.71 -1.58
C ASP A 227 -12.21 15.19 -0.14
N VAL A 228 -11.43 14.12 -0.01
CA VAL A 228 -11.14 13.46 1.28
C VAL A 228 -9.78 13.86 1.85
N ARG A 229 -9.74 14.19 3.15
CA ARG A 229 -8.50 14.52 3.88
C ARG A 229 -8.26 13.61 5.07
N ILE A 230 -7.11 12.95 5.10
CA ILE A 230 -6.64 12.14 6.22
C ILE A 230 -5.38 12.80 6.78
N ALA A 231 -5.44 13.35 7.99
CA ALA A 231 -4.37 14.20 8.52
C ALA A 231 -4.07 13.99 10.00
N ASP A 232 -2.79 14.07 10.37
CA ASP A 232 -2.32 14.03 11.76
C ASP A 232 -2.69 12.72 12.49
N CYS A 233 -2.84 11.61 11.75
CA CYS A 233 -3.31 10.33 12.29
C CYS A 233 -2.16 9.36 12.63
N ARG A 234 -2.44 8.41 13.52
CA ARG A 234 -1.57 7.29 13.84
C ARG A 234 -2.35 6.00 13.58
N ILE A 235 -1.94 5.21 12.60
CA ILE A 235 -2.71 4.06 12.12
C ILE A 235 -1.86 2.80 12.17
N TYR A 236 -2.27 1.85 13.01
CA TYR A 236 -1.78 0.47 13.04
C TYR A 236 -2.93 -0.43 12.61
N SER A 237 -2.72 -1.14 11.50
CA SER A 237 -3.73 -1.97 10.86
C SER A 237 -3.10 -3.31 10.48
N CYS A 238 -3.90 -4.38 10.53
CA CYS A 238 -3.43 -5.65 10.00
C CYS A 238 -3.36 -5.58 8.47
N ASP A 239 -4.45 -5.14 7.86
CA ASP A 239 -4.52 -4.92 6.43
C ASP A 239 -4.07 -3.47 6.11
N ASP A 240 -4.54 -2.86 5.03
CA ASP A 240 -4.04 -1.57 4.61
C ASP A 240 -4.26 -0.45 5.64
N SER A 241 -3.25 0.41 5.88
CA SER A 241 -3.47 1.55 6.79
C SER A 241 -4.33 2.63 6.14
N VAL A 242 -4.09 2.93 4.86
CA VAL A 242 -4.98 3.72 4.03
C VAL A 242 -5.16 3.02 2.68
N THR A 243 -6.40 2.78 2.29
CA THR A 243 -6.75 2.25 0.97
C THR A 243 -7.62 3.23 0.20
N VAL A 244 -7.35 3.38 -1.09
CA VAL A 244 -8.05 4.29 -2.01
C VAL A 244 -8.42 3.51 -3.25
N GLY A 245 -9.70 3.44 -3.59
CA GLY A 245 -10.17 2.66 -4.74
C GLY A 245 -11.49 3.17 -5.28
N ALA A 246 -12.01 2.49 -6.29
CA ALA A 246 -13.33 2.76 -6.85
C ALA A 246 -13.95 1.43 -7.25
N ARG A 247 -15.06 1.09 -6.59
CA ARG A 247 -15.77 -0.17 -6.76
C ARG A 247 -16.71 -0.12 -7.95
N ALA A 248 -17.01 -1.30 -8.47
CA ALA A 248 -18.01 -1.47 -9.51
C ALA A 248 -19.41 -1.14 -8.98
N GLY A 249 -20.30 -0.70 -9.87
CA GLY A 249 -21.71 -0.45 -9.55
C GLY A 249 -22.02 0.90 -8.90
N VAL A 250 -21.01 1.74 -8.67
CA VAL A 250 -21.18 3.13 -8.21
C VAL A 250 -20.68 4.07 -9.31
N ASP A 251 -21.56 4.96 -9.80
CA ASP A 251 -21.25 5.93 -10.87
C ASP A 251 -20.56 7.20 -10.31
N ARG A 252 -19.49 6.98 -9.54
CA ARG A 252 -18.66 8.04 -8.96
C ARG A 252 -17.18 7.60 -8.92
N PRO A 253 -16.24 8.40 -9.44
CA PRO A 253 -14.81 8.11 -9.30
C PRO A 253 -14.33 8.42 -7.87
N THR A 254 -13.11 7.99 -7.55
CA THR A 254 -12.42 8.51 -6.36
C THR A 254 -11.43 9.58 -6.77
N ARG A 255 -11.56 10.80 -6.25
CA ARG A 255 -10.62 11.87 -6.57
C ARG A 255 -10.39 12.89 -5.47
N GLY A 256 -9.23 13.54 -5.51
CA GLY A 256 -8.92 14.63 -4.58
C GLY A 256 -8.69 14.13 -3.15
N VAL A 257 -7.92 13.04 -3.01
CA VAL A 257 -7.58 12.45 -1.71
C VAL A 257 -6.23 12.97 -1.24
N VAL A 258 -6.17 13.45 0.00
CA VAL A 258 -4.92 13.93 0.62
C VAL A 258 -4.65 13.18 1.92
N VAL A 259 -3.49 12.55 2.03
CA VAL A 259 -2.97 11.90 3.23
C VAL A 259 -1.72 12.63 3.70
N THR A 260 -1.72 13.19 4.92
CA THR A 260 -0.57 13.98 5.38
C THR A 260 -0.32 13.93 6.88
N ASN A 261 0.96 14.07 7.29
CA ASN A 261 1.38 14.09 8.69
C ASN A 261 1.01 12.81 9.47
N CYS A 262 0.97 11.66 8.81
CA CYS A 262 0.53 10.41 9.42
C CYS A 262 1.71 9.49 9.80
N VAL A 263 1.51 8.68 10.83
CA VAL A 263 2.38 7.52 11.14
C VAL A 263 1.60 6.25 10.84
N LEU A 264 2.12 5.43 9.93
CA LEU A 264 1.42 4.27 9.36
C LEU A 264 2.20 2.97 9.61
N SER A 265 1.49 1.88 9.89
CA SER A 265 2.08 0.53 10.01
C SER A 265 1.04 -0.53 9.63
N SER A 266 1.42 -1.43 8.73
CA SER A 266 0.51 -2.43 8.16
C SER A 266 1.14 -3.82 8.02
N SER A 267 0.39 -4.89 8.29
CA SER A 267 0.80 -6.26 7.86
C SER A 267 0.52 -6.53 6.36
N ALA A 268 -0.21 -5.63 5.70
CA ALA A 268 -0.36 -5.52 4.25
C ALA A 268 0.33 -4.23 3.75
N CYS A 269 -0.41 -3.23 3.24
CA CYS A 269 0.17 -2.01 2.66
C CYS A 269 -0.03 -0.76 3.54
N ALA A 270 0.99 0.08 3.70
CA ALA A 270 0.82 1.33 4.42
C ALA A 270 -0.10 2.31 3.68
N VAL A 271 0.11 2.49 2.38
CA VAL A 271 -0.86 3.19 1.51
C VAL A 271 -1.02 2.43 0.19
N LYS A 272 -2.25 2.03 -0.13
CA LYS A 272 -2.60 1.32 -1.35
C LYS A 272 -3.63 2.08 -2.17
N VAL A 273 -3.36 2.23 -3.47
CA VAL A 273 -4.39 2.52 -4.46
C VAL A 273 -4.83 1.21 -5.11
N GLY A 274 -6.09 0.81 -4.95
CA GLY A 274 -6.63 -0.48 -5.35
C GLY A 274 -6.72 -1.49 -4.20
N SER A 275 -6.94 -2.79 -4.43
CA SER A 275 -7.05 -3.43 -5.75
C SER A 275 -8.39 -3.25 -6.44
N GLU A 276 -9.39 -2.68 -5.77
CA GLU A 276 -10.68 -2.37 -6.37
C GLU A 276 -10.56 -1.08 -7.19
N THR A 277 -10.39 -1.22 -8.51
CA THR A 277 -10.16 -0.10 -9.44
C THR A 277 -11.12 -0.13 -10.62
N ALA A 278 -12.34 -0.60 -10.41
CA ALA A 278 -13.35 -0.71 -11.46
C ALA A 278 -13.83 0.66 -11.94
N GLY A 279 -13.79 1.67 -11.08
CA GLY A 279 -13.94 3.07 -11.47
C GLY A 279 -12.61 3.83 -11.50
N ASP A 280 -12.64 5.04 -12.04
CA ASP A 280 -11.45 5.89 -12.11
C ASP A 280 -11.00 6.36 -10.71
N VAL A 281 -9.69 6.40 -10.50
CA VAL A 281 -9.05 6.99 -9.32
C VAL A 281 -8.06 8.06 -9.76
N SER A 282 -8.20 9.30 -9.27
CA SER A 282 -7.31 10.38 -9.68
C SER A 282 -6.96 11.38 -8.57
N ASP A 283 -5.87 12.12 -8.76
CA ASP A 283 -5.49 13.24 -7.89
C ASP A 283 -5.32 12.85 -6.40
N LEU A 284 -4.40 11.90 -6.15
CA LEU A 284 -3.99 11.48 -4.80
C LEU A 284 -2.66 12.12 -4.42
N LEU A 285 -2.60 12.73 -3.24
CA LEU A 285 -1.37 13.21 -2.62
C LEU A 285 -1.16 12.57 -1.25
N VAL A 286 -0.05 11.84 -1.10
CA VAL A 286 0.46 11.36 0.19
C VAL A 286 1.74 12.12 0.49
N SER A 287 1.81 12.85 1.61
CA SER A 287 2.99 13.65 1.93
C SER A 287 3.32 13.79 3.41
N ASN A 288 4.60 13.92 3.74
CA ASN A 288 5.08 14.11 5.11
C ASN A 288 4.59 13.01 6.07
N CYS A 289 4.74 11.75 5.66
CA CYS A 289 4.32 10.58 6.44
C CYS A 289 5.53 9.76 6.91
N VAL A 290 5.32 8.91 7.91
CA VAL A 290 6.31 7.92 8.35
C VAL A 290 5.67 6.54 8.31
N VAL A 291 6.17 5.66 7.44
CA VAL A 291 5.78 4.26 7.38
C VAL A 291 6.75 3.43 8.22
N ARG A 292 6.22 2.59 9.10
CA ARG A 292 7.01 1.75 10.02
C ARG A 292 6.65 0.29 9.88
N SER A 293 7.68 -0.57 9.85
CA SER A 293 7.57 -2.02 9.93
C SER A 293 6.40 -2.62 9.11
N SER A 294 6.18 -2.11 7.90
CA SER A 294 5.03 -2.51 7.05
C SER A 294 5.40 -3.62 6.08
N ASN A 295 4.43 -4.42 5.60
CA ASN A 295 4.75 -5.41 4.55
C ASN A 295 4.86 -4.77 3.16
N ARG A 296 4.11 -3.72 2.85
CA ARG A 296 4.41 -2.82 1.74
C ARG A 296 4.37 -1.38 2.21
N GLY A 297 5.15 -0.54 1.54
CA GLY A 297 5.11 0.90 1.72
C GLY A 297 3.97 1.52 0.93
N LEU A 298 4.32 2.14 -0.18
CA LEU A 298 3.47 3.09 -0.90
C LEU A 298 3.28 2.63 -2.33
N GLY A 299 2.04 2.54 -2.82
CA GLY A 299 1.90 2.20 -4.22
C GLY A 299 0.52 2.01 -4.80
N VAL A 300 0.54 1.65 -6.09
CA VAL A 300 -0.63 1.36 -6.91
C VAL A 300 -0.70 -0.13 -7.18
N GLN A 301 -1.87 -0.72 -6.93
CA GLN A 301 -2.23 -2.10 -7.24
C GLN A 301 -3.47 -2.08 -8.15
N HIS A 302 -3.26 -1.83 -9.43
CA HIS A 302 -4.31 -1.66 -10.44
C HIS A 302 -4.73 -3.00 -11.05
N ARG A 303 -6.03 -3.30 -11.06
CA ARG A 303 -6.53 -4.64 -11.47
C ARG A 303 -7.73 -4.65 -12.42
N ASP A 304 -8.41 -3.54 -12.61
CA ASP A 304 -9.74 -3.49 -13.24
C ASP A 304 -9.83 -2.44 -14.37
N GLU A 305 -11.04 -2.11 -14.81
CA GLU A 305 -11.31 -1.30 -16.00
C GLU A 305 -11.12 0.22 -15.84
N GLY A 306 -11.19 0.74 -14.62
CA GLY A 306 -10.98 2.16 -14.32
C GLY A 306 -9.53 2.57 -14.53
N SER A 307 -9.26 3.86 -14.76
CA SER A 307 -7.90 4.37 -14.86
C SER A 307 -7.41 4.98 -13.55
N VAL A 308 -6.11 4.87 -13.28
CA VAL A 308 -5.43 5.48 -12.11
C VAL A 308 -4.50 6.58 -12.57
N GLU A 309 -4.79 7.83 -12.21
CA GLU A 309 -4.04 9.00 -12.70
C GLU A 309 -3.59 9.97 -11.60
N ASN A 310 -2.44 10.65 -11.80
CA ASN A 310 -1.95 11.73 -10.92
C ASN A 310 -1.79 11.33 -9.44
N VAL A 311 -1.02 10.27 -9.18
CA VAL A 311 -0.73 9.80 -7.82
C VAL A 311 0.65 10.28 -7.38
N ARG A 312 0.74 10.94 -6.23
CA ARG A 312 1.98 11.53 -5.72
C ARG A 312 2.29 11.07 -4.30
N PHE A 313 3.53 10.65 -4.09
CA PHE A 313 4.11 10.33 -2.79
C PHE A 313 5.32 11.25 -2.56
N SER A 314 5.31 12.11 -1.54
CA SER A 314 6.41 13.06 -1.28
C SER A 314 6.84 13.18 0.18
N ASP A 315 8.15 13.30 0.43
CA ASP A 315 8.69 13.56 1.76
C ASP A 315 8.36 12.45 2.78
N ILE A 316 8.71 11.19 2.47
CA ILE A 316 8.30 10.03 3.27
C ILE A 316 9.50 9.16 3.66
N THR A 317 9.56 8.79 4.93
CA THR A 317 10.44 7.71 5.39
C THR A 317 9.66 6.41 5.41
N VAL A 318 10.23 5.36 4.82
CA VAL A 318 9.60 4.05 4.69
C VAL A 318 10.45 2.97 5.34
N GLU A 319 9.84 2.17 6.21
CA GLU A 319 10.41 0.93 6.71
C GLU A 319 9.49 -0.24 6.35
N THR A 320 10.01 -1.19 5.57
CA THR A 320 9.27 -2.40 5.20
C THR A 320 9.99 -3.68 5.60
N ARG A 321 9.21 -4.66 6.07
CA ARG A 321 9.70 -5.94 6.59
C ARG A 321 8.95 -7.07 5.92
N LEU A 322 9.70 -8.10 5.55
CA LEU A 322 9.15 -9.28 4.91
C LEU A 322 8.39 -10.10 5.97
N ARG A 323 7.16 -10.50 5.68
CA ARG A 323 6.32 -11.25 6.62
C ARG A 323 6.08 -12.68 6.13
N PRO A 324 6.22 -13.71 6.98
CA PRO A 324 5.95 -15.09 6.60
C PRO A 324 4.44 -15.35 6.51
N GLY A 325 4.05 -16.30 5.66
CA GLY A 325 2.65 -16.70 5.49
C GLY A 325 1.93 -15.96 4.36
N PRO A 326 0.58 -16.04 4.33
CA PRO A 326 -0.21 -15.66 3.17
C PRO A 326 -0.47 -14.14 3.04
N TRP A 327 0.44 -13.30 3.52
CA TRP A 327 0.32 -11.84 3.42
C TRP A 327 0.47 -11.35 1.98
N TRP A 328 -0.33 -10.35 1.63
CA TRP A 328 -0.20 -9.65 0.36
C TRP A 328 0.98 -8.68 0.43
N GLY A 329 1.94 -8.89 -0.47
CA GLY A 329 3.18 -8.12 -0.55
C GLY A 329 4.40 -8.82 0.01
N LYS A 330 5.57 -8.28 -0.34
CA LYS A 330 6.88 -8.86 -0.07
C LYS A 330 7.88 -7.81 0.38
N ALA A 331 7.53 -6.90 1.28
CA ALA A 331 8.40 -5.83 1.76
C ALA A 331 8.74 -4.72 0.74
N GLU A 332 7.97 -4.54 -0.35
CA GLU A 332 8.27 -3.49 -1.33
C GLU A 332 8.06 -2.09 -0.72
N PRO A 333 9.07 -1.20 -0.70
CA PRO A 333 8.93 0.14 -0.12
C PRO A 333 8.12 1.08 -1.02
N VAL A 334 8.25 0.91 -2.34
CA VAL A 334 7.47 1.61 -3.37
C VAL A 334 7.02 0.60 -4.42
N TYR A 335 5.79 0.70 -4.90
CA TYR A 335 5.31 -0.20 -5.94
C TYR A 335 4.27 0.42 -6.88
N VAL A 336 4.27 -0.05 -8.12
CA VAL A 336 3.23 0.17 -9.13
C VAL A 336 3.03 -1.14 -9.86
N THR A 337 1.85 -1.74 -9.75
CA THR A 337 1.52 -2.97 -10.47
C THR A 337 0.22 -2.79 -11.23
N SER A 338 0.22 -3.08 -12.53
CA SER A 338 -0.98 -3.08 -13.37
C SER A 338 -1.08 -4.44 -14.06
N VAL A 339 -2.06 -5.24 -13.63
CA VAL A 339 -2.24 -6.62 -14.07
C VAL A 339 -3.74 -6.90 -14.16
N PRO A 340 -4.26 -7.54 -15.22
CA PRO A 340 -5.68 -7.89 -15.26
C PRO A 340 -6.07 -8.79 -14.07
N ARG A 341 -7.21 -8.51 -13.43
CA ARG A 341 -7.76 -9.37 -12.36
C ARG A 341 -8.02 -10.78 -12.88
N ASP A 342 -8.55 -10.90 -14.08
CA ASP A 342 -8.82 -12.16 -14.78
C ASP A 342 -8.80 -11.98 -16.31
N GLU A 343 -8.96 -13.09 -17.04
CA GLU A 343 -8.97 -13.15 -18.50
C GLU A 343 -10.09 -12.32 -19.16
N GLY A 344 -11.13 -11.94 -18.41
CA GLY A 344 -12.26 -11.14 -18.89
C GLY A 344 -12.10 -9.65 -18.64
N THR A 345 -11.05 -9.24 -17.93
CA THR A 345 -10.84 -7.84 -17.54
C THR A 345 -10.33 -7.02 -18.72
N ASP A 346 -11.06 -5.96 -19.08
CA ASP A 346 -10.57 -4.90 -19.97
C ASP A 346 -9.83 -3.87 -19.12
N LEU A 347 -8.52 -4.02 -18.98
CA LEU A 347 -7.71 -3.28 -18.01
C LEU A 347 -7.57 -1.80 -18.39
N GLY A 348 -7.88 -0.91 -17.45
CA GLY A 348 -7.66 0.53 -17.58
C GLY A 348 -6.18 0.93 -17.57
N SER A 349 -5.91 2.23 -17.71
CA SER A 349 -4.54 2.77 -17.76
C SER A 349 -4.05 3.26 -16.40
N VAL A 350 -2.73 3.25 -16.20
CA VAL A 350 -2.07 3.88 -15.04
C VAL A 350 -1.12 4.97 -15.53
N SER A 351 -1.29 6.21 -15.07
CA SER A 351 -0.38 7.28 -15.46
C SER A 351 -0.10 8.36 -14.42
N GLY A 352 1.09 8.97 -14.50
CA GLY A 352 1.47 10.07 -13.63
C GLY A 352 1.65 9.65 -12.17
N VAL A 353 2.38 8.56 -11.94
CA VAL A 353 2.69 8.05 -10.60
C VAL A 353 4.10 8.48 -10.20
N HIS A 354 4.19 9.38 -9.22
CA HIS A 354 5.45 10.03 -8.84
C HIS A 354 5.82 9.77 -7.38
N PHE A 355 7.05 9.33 -7.16
CA PHE A 355 7.70 9.22 -5.86
C PHE A 355 8.81 10.26 -5.77
N SER A 356 8.74 11.14 -4.78
CA SER A 356 9.73 12.22 -4.57
C SER A 356 10.21 12.26 -3.12
N ASP A 357 11.52 12.39 -2.91
CA ASP A 357 12.12 12.52 -1.57
C ASP A 357 11.70 11.38 -0.62
N VAL A 358 11.83 10.13 -1.10
CA VAL A 358 11.52 8.92 -0.33
C VAL A 358 12.81 8.27 0.18
N VAL A 359 12.88 8.02 1.48
CA VAL A 359 14.00 7.30 2.12
C VAL A 359 13.51 5.98 2.69
N ALA A 360 13.95 4.86 2.13
CA ALA A 360 13.49 3.53 2.49
C ALA A 360 14.59 2.65 3.11
N ASP A 361 14.23 1.94 4.17
CA ASP A 361 14.94 0.76 4.71
C ASP A 361 14.00 -0.44 4.57
N ALA A 362 14.35 -1.39 3.70
CA ALA A 362 13.43 -2.42 3.25
C ALA A 362 14.10 -3.80 3.19
N ASP A 363 13.33 -4.85 3.45
CA ASP A 363 13.76 -6.24 3.25
C ASP A 363 13.64 -6.68 1.76
N ASN A 364 13.13 -5.81 0.87
CA ASN A 364 12.98 -6.07 -0.56
C ASN A 364 13.14 -4.77 -1.39
N GLY A 365 13.29 -4.90 -2.70
CA GLY A 365 13.38 -3.78 -3.64
C GLY A 365 12.02 -3.15 -3.99
N GLY A 366 12.06 -2.02 -4.68
CA GLY A 366 10.88 -1.40 -5.28
C GLY A 366 10.48 -2.07 -6.60
N VAL A 367 9.19 -2.04 -6.93
CA VAL A 367 8.65 -2.74 -8.11
C VAL A 367 7.72 -1.85 -8.94
N VAL A 368 8.06 -1.62 -10.19
CA VAL A 368 7.16 -1.08 -11.22
C VAL A 368 6.97 -2.19 -12.26
N TYR A 369 5.76 -2.73 -12.35
CA TYR A 369 5.45 -3.87 -13.21
C TYR A 369 4.13 -3.65 -13.95
N ALA A 370 4.17 -3.76 -15.26
CA ALA A 370 3.01 -3.79 -16.12
C ALA A 370 2.91 -5.15 -16.83
N HIS A 371 1.72 -5.74 -16.81
CA HIS A 371 1.40 -6.86 -17.69
C HIS A 371 1.54 -6.42 -19.16
N GLU A 372 1.80 -7.35 -20.09
CA GLU A 372 2.02 -7.04 -21.51
C GLU A 372 0.84 -6.34 -22.20
N THR A 373 -0.37 -6.45 -21.62
CA THR A 373 -1.58 -5.78 -22.10
C THR A 373 -1.89 -4.48 -21.37
N ALA A 374 -1.12 -4.12 -20.33
CA ALA A 374 -1.37 -2.93 -19.52
C ALA A 374 -0.76 -1.68 -20.16
N ASP A 375 -1.45 -0.55 -20.02
CA ASP A 375 -0.91 0.78 -20.35
C ASP A 375 -0.44 1.46 -19.06
N VAL A 376 0.87 1.43 -18.81
CA VAL A 376 1.50 2.15 -17.69
C VAL A 376 2.50 3.15 -18.24
N ARG A 377 2.29 4.44 -17.94
CA ARG A 377 3.11 5.53 -18.47
C ARG A 377 3.39 6.64 -17.45
N ASP A 378 4.44 7.43 -17.67
CA ASP A 378 4.81 8.57 -16.82
C ASP A 378 4.98 8.19 -15.34
N VAL A 379 5.85 7.19 -15.10
CA VAL A 379 6.27 6.82 -13.75
C VAL A 379 7.58 7.53 -13.42
N ARG A 380 7.63 8.20 -12.27
CA ARG A 380 8.81 8.98 -11.87
C ARG A 380 9.26 8.67 -10.46
N LEU A 381 10.57 8.52 -10.29
CA LEU A 381 11.26 8.46 -9.01
C LEU A 381 12.27 9.61 -8.99
N ASP A 382 12.19 10.49 -7.99
CA ASP A 382 13.04 11.69 -7.87
C ASP A 382 13.56 11.82 -6.44
N GLY A 383 14.87 11.75 -6.21
CA GLY A 383 15.45 11.83 -4.88
C GLY A 383 15.11 10.64 -3.98
N VAL A 384 15.03 9.43 -4.53
CA VAL A 384 14.70 8.21 -3.79
C VAL A 384 15.98 7.53 -3.29
N ARG A 385 16.02 7.17 -2.00
CA ARG A 385 17.11 6.37 -1.41
C ARG A 385 16.55 5.03 -0.93
N LEU A 386 17.12 3.94 -1.41
CA LEU A 386 16.75 2.58 -1.05
C LEU A 386 17.92 1.89 -0.34
N ARG A 387 17.75 1.53 0.93
CA ARG A 387 18.58 0.56 1.64
C ARG A 387 17.86 -0.78 1.66
N VAL A 388 18.38 -1.77 0.94
CA VAL A 388 17.82 -3.13 0.87
C VAL A 388 18.64 -4.05 1.77
N GLY A 389 18.03 -4.47 2.88
CA GLY A 389 18.61 -5.37 3.89
C GLY A 389 18.18 -6.83 3.71
N SER A 390 18.70 -7.69 4.58
CA SER A 390 18.27 -9.09 4.72
C SER A 390 17.10 -9.21 5.71
N SER A 391 16.32 -10.29 5.60
CA SER A 391 15.21 -10.58 6.51
C SER A 391 15.41 -11.91 7.23
N PRO A 392 14.97 -12.06 8.50
CA PRO A 392 14.89 -13.38 9.13
C PRO A 392 13.92 -14.33 8.41
N HIS A 393 13.05 -13.82 7.53
CA HIS A 393 12.08 -14.60 6.77
C HIS A 393 12.49 -14.81 5.30
N ALA A 394 13.71 -14.44 4.92
CA ALA A 394 14.20 -14.54 3.54
C ALA A 394 14.09 -15.96 2.97
N ASP A 395 14.48 -16.97 3.76
CA ASP A 395 14.38 -18.38 3.34
C ASP A 395 12.92 -18.83 3.13
N ALA A 396 12.00 -18.33 3.95
CA ALA A 396 10.60 -18.76 3.96
C ALA A 396 9.78 -18.15 2.82
N VAL A 397 10.00 -16.86 2.50
CA VAL A 397 9.12 -16.12 1.56
C VAL A 397 9.86 -15.13 0.65
N GLY A 398 11.19 -15.02 0.75
CA GLY A 398 12.01 -14.09 -0.02
C GLY A 398 12.19 -14.50 -1.49
N GLY A 399 12.62 -13.54 -2.32
CA GLY A 399 12.92 -13.80 -3.73
C GLY A 399 11.70 -14.06 -4.61
N ASN A 400 10.58 -13.40 -4.31
CA ASN A 400 9.31 -13.51 -5.03
C ASN A 400 8.75 -12.12 -5.35
N PHE A 401 8.00 -12.02 -6.46
CA PHE A 401 7.05 -10.94 -6.69
C PHE A 401 5.64 -11.37 -6.26
N ASP A 402 4.86 -10.41 -5.79
CA ASP A 402 3.46 -10.60 -5.41
C ASP A 402 2.57 -9.65 -6.22
N LEU A 403 1.89 -10.22 -7.22
CA LEU A 403 1.01 -9.54 -8.16
C LEU A 403 -0.48 -9.80 -7.86
N GLN A 404 -0.80 -10.37 -6.69
CA GLN A 404 -2.20 -10.58 -6.27
C GLN A 404 -3.02 -9.28 -6.28
N PRO A 405 -4.35 -9.36 -6.46
CA PRO A 405 -5.07 -10.52 -6.97
C PRO A 405 -4.94 -10.60 -8.50
N THR A 406 -4.73 -11.80 -9.04
CA THR A 406 -4.83 -12.07 -10.49
C THR A 406 -4.91 -13.58 -10.76
N SER A 407 -5.68 -13.96 -11.79
CA SER A 407 -5.69 -15.32 -12.35
C SER A 407 -5.00 -15.45 -13.72
N VAL A 408 -4.56 -14.33 -14.32
CA VAL A 408 -3.95 -14.30 -15.66
C VAL A 408 -2.46 -14.70 -15.62
N VAL A 409 -1.78 -14.34 -14.54
CA VAL A 409 -0.38 -14.73 -14.28
C VAL A 409 -0.29 -15.42 -12.92
N PRO A 410 0.79 -16.19 -12.65
CA PRO A 410 1.04 -16.67 -11.30
C PRO A 410 1.04 -15.51 -10.30
N PRO A 411 0.14 -15.49 -9.30
CA PRO A 411 -0.04 -14.34 -8.41
C PRO A 411 1.17 -14.10 -7.52
N VAL A 412 1.87 -15.16 -7.12
CA VAL A 412 3.18 -15.08 -6.47
C VAL A 412 4.12 -15.96 -7.26
N TRP A 413 5.28 -15.44 -7.63
CA TRP A 413 6.25 -16.19 -8.42
C TRP A 413 7.68 -15.82 -8.12
N GLU A 414 8.56 -16.80 -8.29
CA GLU A 414 9.99 -16.62 -8.10
C GLU A 414 10.54 -15.54 -9.05
N ARG A 415 11.36 -14.65 -8.49
CA ARG A 415 12.02 -13.60 -9.25
C ARG A 415 13.34 -13.24 -8.57
N ASP A 416 14.37 -12.96 -9.36
CA ASP A 416 15.53 -12.25 -8.83
C ASP A 416 15.15 -10.79 -8.59
N ILE A 417 15.65 -10.22 -7.51
CA ILE A 417 15.17 -8.98 -6.93
C ILE A 417 16.21 -7.87 -7.11
N PRO A 418 15.99 -6.94 -8.06
CA PRO A 418 16.73 -5.69 -8.11
C PRO A 418 16.34 -4.77 -6.95
N ALA A 419 17.17 -3.78 -6.62
CA ALA A 419 16.76 -2.75 -5.66
C ALA A 419 15.61 -1.88 -6.21
N LEU A 420 15.58 -1.67 -7.53
CA LEU A 420 14.41 -1.16 -8.24
C LEU A 420 14.21 -1.94 -9.55
N HIS A 421 13.05 -2.59 -9.70
CA HIS A 421 12.63 -3.26 -10.92
C HIS A 421 11.61 -2.42 -11.67
N CYS A 422 11.77 -2.27 -12.98
CA CYS A 422 10.84 -1.58 -13.87
C CYS A 422 10.60 -2.43 -15.13
N GLU A 423 9.36 -2.81 -15.41
CA GLU A 423 9.04 -3.70 -16.52
C GLU A 423 7.77 -3.28 -17.27
N ASN A 424 7.89 -3.21 -18.60
CA ASN A 424 6.83 -2.89 -19.59
C ASN A 424 6.14 -1.52 -19.38
N VAL A 425 6.92 -0.49 -19.07
CA VAL A 425 6.41 0.87 -18.79
C VAL A 425 6.93 1.85 -19.83
N SER A 426 6.16 2.88 -20.15
CA SER A 426 6.58 3.98 -21.03
C SER A 426 6.86 5.27 -20.25
N ASP A 427 7.75 6.11 -20.75
CA ASP A 427 8.12 7.40 -20.15
C ASP A 427 8.59 7.29 -18.68
N LEU A 428 9.50 6.35 -18.41
CA LEU A 428 10.09 6.13 -17.10
C LEU A 428 11.22 7.13 -16.81
N ALA A 429 11.11 7.89 -15.72
CA ALA A 429 12.19 8.75 -15.23
C ALA A 429 12.66 8.35 -13.84
N VAL A 430 13.93 7.97 -13.72
CA VAL A 430 14.61 7.70 -12.45
C VAL A 430 15.69 8.75 -12.25
N ARG A 431 15.48 9.65 -11.29
CA ARG A 431 16.35 10.78 -10.98
C ARG A 431 16.84 10.69 -9.54
N ASP A 432 18.14 10.85 -9.35
CA ASP A 432 18.80 10.88 -8.05
C ASP A 432 18.47 9.65 -7.17
N LEU A 433 18.41 8.46 -7.80
CA LEU A 433 18.22 7.18 -7.11
C LEU A 433 19.52 6.73 -6.44
N THR A 434 19.51 6.59 -5.12
CA THR A 434 20.62 6.00 -4.35
C THR A 434 20.26 4.59 -3.89
N VAL A 435 21.12 3.60 -4.19
CA VAL A 435 20.95 2.20 -3.76
C VAL A 435 22.06 1.76 -2.82
N GLU A 436 21.65 1.18 -1.69
CA GLU A 436 22.49 0.58 -0.67
C GLU A 436 22.04 -0.84 -0.36
N TRP A 437 22.95 -1.80 -0.46
CA TRP A 437 22.71 -3.17 -0.03
C TRP A 437 23.19 -3.36 1.41
N GLY A 438 22.50 -4.22 2.16
CA GLY A 438 22.97 -4.71 3.46
C GLY A 438 24.31 -5.47 3.37
N ASP A 439 24.89 -5.79 4.51
CA ASP A 439 26.25 -6.35 4.59
C ASP A 439 26.38 -7.75 3.95
N ALA A 440 25.29 -8.53 3.98
CA ALA A 440 25.20 -9.86 3.39
C ALA A 440 23.90 -9.95 2.57
N PRO A 441 23.90 -9.48 1.31
CA PRO A 441 22.74 -9.56 0.44
C PRO A 441 22.34 -11.02 0.20
N GLU A 442 21.04 -11.28 0.24
CA GLU A 442 20.48 -12.60 -0.07
C GLU A 442 20.81 -13.04 -1.51
N PRO A 443 21.00 -14.35 -1.78
CA PRO A 443 21.42 -14.82 -3.11
C PRO A 443 20.48 -14.45 -4.25
N TYR A 444 19.22 -14.20 -3.97
CA TYR A 444 18.21 -13.80 -4.96
C TYR A 444 18.21 -12.30 -5.27
N TYR A 445 18.95 -11.46 -4.54
CA TYR A 445 19.11 -10.06 -4.92
C TYR A 445 20.00 -9.95 -6.17
N ALA A 446 19.78 -8.92 -6.97
CA ALA A 446 20.44 -8.76 -8.28
C ALA A 446 20.87 -7.29 -8.53
N GLU A 447 20.37 -6.64 -9.58
CA GLU A 447 20.85 -5.33 -10.04
C GLU A 447 20.43 -4.18 -9.12
N GLY A 448 21.16 -3.06 -9.18
CA GLY A 448 20.73 -1.84 -8.49
C GLY A 448 19.46 -1.24 -9.13
N LEU A 449 19.41 -1.22 -10.45
CA LEU A 449 18.24 -0.85 -11.25
C LEU A 449 18.12 -1.81 -12.44
N ARG A 450 16.94 -2.40 -12.62
CA ARG A 450 16.63 -3.22 -13.79
C ARG A 450 15.45 -2.62 -14.54
N CYS A 451 15.64 -2.36 -15.83
CA CYS A 451 14.59 -1.96 -16.77
C CYS A 451 14.42 -3.03 -17.84
N VAL A 452 13.19 -3.53 -18.04
CA VAL A 452 12.84 -4.55 -19.04
C VAL A 452 11.67 -4.05 -19.90
N GLY A 453 11.81 -4.01 -21.22
CA GLY A 453 10.68 -3.64 -22.09
C GLY A 453 10.21 -2.18 -21.90
N VAL A 454 11.10 -1.27 -21.49
CA VAL A 454 10.76 0.12 -21.18
C VAL A 454 10.98 1.02 -22.39
N ASP A 455 9.96 1.79 -22.78
CA ASP A 455 10.07 2.82 -23.82
C ASP A 455 10.30 4.21 -23.21
N GLY A 456 11.37 4.89 -23.61
CA GLY A 456 11.68 6.23 -23.12
C GLY A 456 12.24 6.26 -21.69
N VAL A 457 13.27 5.45 -21.41
CA VAL A 457 13.93 5.44 -20.09
C VAL A 457 14.95 6.58 -19.91
N VAL A 458 14.80 7.33 -18.81
CA VAL A 458 15.80 8.32 -18.36
C VAL A 458 16.30 7.94 -16.98
N VAL A 459 17.59 7.60 -16.89
CA VAL A 459 18.32 7.41 -15.64
C VAL A 459 19.29 8.59 -15.48
N ASP A 460 19.08 9.42 -14.46
CA ASP A 460 19.86 10.63 -14.20
C ASP A 460 20.28 10.65 -12.72
N GLY A 461 21.58 10.59 -12.42
CA GLY A 461 22.04 10.65 -11.02
C GLY A 461 21.90 9.35 -10.24
N PHE A 462 21.86 8.18 -10.90
CA PHE A 462 21.91 6.90 -10.21
C PHE A 462 23.23 6.74 -9.43
N GLU A 463 23.17 6.38 -8.14
CA GLU A 463 24.33 6.07 -7.32
C GLU A 463 24.15 4.70 -6.65
N GLY A 464 24.98 3.72 -6.99
CA GLY A 464 24.81 2.36 -6.48
C GLY A 464 25.73 1.31 -7.09
N ARG A 465 25.38 0.05 -6.87
CA ARG A 465 25.99 -1.17 -7.43
C ARG A 465 24.95 -2.30 -7.50
N GLY A 466 25.24 -3.37 -8.23
CA GLY A 466 24.52 -4.64 -8.08
C GLY A 466 24.78 -5.29 -6.70
N ALA A 467 23.92 -6.21 -6.30
CA ALA A 467 23.86 -6.82 -4.97
C ALA A 467 25.13 -7.62 -4.65
N HIS A 468 25.61 -8.42 -5.60
CA HIS A 468 26.76 -9.30 -5.39
C HIS A 468 28.03 -8.67 -5.95
N ALA A 469 28.93 -8.28 -5.06
CA ALA A 469 30.22 -7.74 -5.45
C ALA A 469 31.12 -8.84 -6.03
N ARG A 470 31.94 -8.48 -7.02
CA ARG A 470 32.99 -9.38 -7.52
C ARG A 470 34.00 -9.65 -6.39
N ALA A 471 34.12 -10.89 -5.93
CA ALA A 471 35.19 -11.25 -5.00
C ALA A 471 36.55 -11.12 -5.69
N SER A 472 37.54 -10.54 -5.01
CA SER A 472 38.89 -10.40 -5.56
C SER A 472 39.52 -11.80 -5.75
N GLY A 473 39.70 -12.22 -7.00
CA GLY A 473 40.40 -13.47 -7.36
C GLY A 473 39.50 -14.70 -7.54
N ASP A 474 38.20 -14.52 -7.68
CA ASP A 474 37.27 -15.61 -8.02
C ASP A 474 37.06 -15.72 -9.55
N ASP A 475 37.50 -16.86 -10.11
CA ASP A 475 37.34 -17.25 -11.52
C ASP A 475 36.10 -18.17 -11.73
N THR A 476 35.22 -18.33 -10.73
CA THR A 476 34.07 -19.26 -10.78
C THR A 476 32.81 -18.72 -11.47
N GLY A 477 32.97 -17.87 -12.48
CA GLY A 477 32.10 -17.88 -13.67
C GLY A 477 30.73 -17.20 -13.61
N GLY A 478 30.37 -16.48 -12.55
CA GLY A 478 29.25 -15.54 -12.58
C GLY A 478 29.77 -14.11 -12.72
N ASP A 479 29.37 -13.38 -13.76
CA ASP A 479 29.66 -11.94 -13.79
C ASP A 479 28.84 -11.22 -12.70
N PRO A 480 29.46 -10.32 -11.92
CA PRO A 480 28.76 -9.58 -10.86
C PRO A 480 27.57 -8.80 -11.42
N ASP A 481 26.47 -8.74 -10.67
CA ASP A 481 25.28 -8.01 -11.12
C ASP A 481 25.62 -6.56 -11.49
N PRO A 482 25.13 -6.06 -12.62
CA PRO A 482 25.38 -4.68 -13.02
C PRO A 482 24.67 -3.70 -12.09
N ALA A 483 25.19 -2.47 -12.04
CA ALA A 483 24.54 -1.41 -11.28
C ALA A 483 23.21 -1.00 -11.94
N VAL A 484 23.20 -0.89 -13.26
CA VAL A 484 22.02 -0.64 -14.08
C VAL A 484 21.96 -1.68 -15.21
N ALA A 485 20.82 -2.35 -15.37
CA ALA A 485 20.55 -3.24 -16.50
C ALA A 485 19.40 -2.71 -17.34
N LEU A 486 19.63 -2.59 -18.65
CA LEU A 486 18.62 -2.24 -19.65
C LEU A 486 18.44 -3.42 -20.60
N ARG A 487 17.22 -3.96 -20.65
CA ARG A 487 16.87 -5.12 -21.48
C ARG A 487 15.65 -4.82 -22.34
N ALA A 488 15.73 -5.00 -23.65
CA ALA A 488 14.62 -4.71 -24.55
C ALA A 488 14.06 -3.28 -24.38
N THR A 489 14.92 -2.29 -24.14
CA THR A 489 14.49 -0.90 -23.93
C THR A 489 14.62 -0.06 -25.19
N THR A 490 13.89 1.05 -25.27
CA THR A 490 14.00 2.01 -26.38
C THR A 490 14.19 3.44 -25.88
N GLY A 491 14.97 4.23 -26.61
CA GLY A 491 15.12 5.67 -26.34
C GLY A 491 15.88 5.99 -25.04
N ALA A 492 16.81 5.12 -24.65
CA ALA A 492 17.46 5.15 -23.34
C ALA A 492 18.46 6.31 -23.17
N THR A 493 18.46 6.92 -21.98
CA THR A 493 19.49 7.87 -21.53
C THR A 493 19.96 7.50 -20.12
N VAL A 494 21.28 7.35 -19.94
CA VAL A 494 21.90 7.11 -18.63
C VAL A 494 23.00 8.15 -18.41
N ARG A 495 22.84 9.02 -17.40
CA ARG A 495 23.78 10.11 -17.17
C ARG A 495 23.96 10.48 -15.70
N ASN A 496 25.06 11.19 -15.44
CA ASN A 496 25.41 11.77 -14.14
C ASN A 496 25.45 10.75 -12.98
N GLY A 497 25.53 9.45 -13.28
CA GLY A 497 25.55 8.41 -12.26
C GLY A 497 26.93 8.18 -11.66
N ARG A 498 26.97 7.45 -10.55
CA ARG A 498 28.20 7.12 -9.80
C ARG A 498 28.20 5.65 -9.41
N ALA A 499 29.21 4.92 -9.88
CA ALA A 499 29.49 3.56 -9.43
C ALA A 499 30.01 3.58 -7.99
N ARG A 500 29.49 2.69 -7.14
CA ARG A 500 30.01 2.46 -5.79
C ARG A 500 31.07 1.35 -5.77
N PRO A 501 31.94 1.27 -4.74
CA PRO A 501 32.95 0.22 -4.63
C PRO A 501 32.36 -1.19 -4.76
N GLY A 502 33.04 -2.06 -5.53
CA GLY A 502 32.58 -3.42 -5.80
C GLY A 502 31.62 -3.55 -6.98
N THR A 503 31.38 -2.46 -7.73
CA THR A 503 30.55 -2.49 -8.94
C THR A 503 31.23 -3.35 -10.02
N GLY A 504 30.45 -4.29 -10.58
CA GLY A 504 30.80 -5.04 -11.78
C GLY A 504 30.79 -4.17 -13.03
N ALA A 505 29.85 -4.44 -13.93
CA ALA A 505 29.46 -3.46 -14.95
C ALA A 505 28.65 -2.33 -14.32
N PHE A 506 28.91 -1.08 -14.71
CA PHE A 506 28.03 0.02 -14.32
C PHE A 506 26.71 -0.06 -15.10
N LEU A 507 26.79 -0.26 -16.42
CA LEU A 507 25.63 -0.45 -17.29
C LEU A 507 25.77 -1.78 -18.04
N ALA A 508 24.74 -2.61 -18.01
CA ALA A 508 24.60 -3.76 -18.91
C ALA A 508 23.41 -3.54 -19.86
N VAL A 509 23.61 -3.88 -21.14
CA VAL A 509 22.65 -3.61 -22.21
C VAL A 509 22.42 -4.88 -23.02
N SER A 510 21.16 -5.22 -23.27
CA SER A 510 20.78 -6.29 -24.20
C SER A 510 19.52 -5.92 -24.97
N ASP A 511 19.51 -6.18 -26.27
CA ASP A 511 18.35 -5.94 -27.16
C ASP A 511 17.77 -4.52 -27.05
N THR A 512 18.62 -3.51 -26.79
CA THR A 512 18.17 -2.12 -26.65
C THR A 512 18.39 -1.35 -27.95
N ASP A 513 17.37 -0.61 -28.35
CA ASP A 513 17.34 0.19 -29.57
C ASP A 513 17.22 1.69 -29.25
N ASP A 514 17.57 2.56 -30.22
CA ASP A 514 17.56 4.02 -30.05
C ASP A 514 18.33 4.48 -28.79
N ASP A 515 19.49 3.86 -28.53
CA ASP A 515 20.42 4.27 -27.46
C ASP A 515 20.85 5.73 -27.65
N ARG A 516 20.39 6.63 -26.77
CA ARG A 516 20.58 8.08 -26.99
C ARG A 516 21.88 8.58 -26.40
N LEU A 517 22.06 8.43 -25.08
CA LEU A 517 23.14 9.10 -24.36
C LEU A 517 23.62 8.30 -23.16
N PHE A 518 24.94 8.11 -23.09
CA PHE A 518 25.64 7.63 -21.91
C PHE A 518 26.71 8.65 -21.48
N ALA A 519 26.39 9.54 -20.53
CA ALA A 519 27.22 10.73 -20.30
C ALA A 519 27.44 11.15 -18.84
N ASN A 520 28.62 11.72 -18.59
CA ASN A 520 29.03 12.30 -17.31
C ASN A 520 28.93 11.34 -16.11
N ASN A 521 29.04 10.03 -16.35
CA ASN A 521 29.03 9.02 -15.29
C ASN A 521 30.43 8.89 -14.65
N ASP A 522 30.47 8.75 -13.32
CA ASP A 522 31.67 8.41 -12.54
C ASP A 522 31.77 6.88 -12.42
N LEU A 523 32.58 6.27 -13.30
CA LEU A 523 32.75 4.82 -13.41
C LEU A 523 34.01 4.32 -12.71
N ALA A 524 34.69 5.17 -11.93
CA ALA A 524 36.03 4.88 -11.41
C ALA A 524 36.06 3.62 -10.51
N GLU A 525 34.93 3.29 -9.88
CA GLU A 525 34.76 2.13 -9.00
C GLU A 525 34.05 0.93 -9.68
N ALA A 526 33.72 1.04 -10.97
CA ALA A 526 33.22 -0.08 -11.76
C ALA A 526 34.38 -0.85 -12.39
N ALA A 527 34.21 -2.17 -12.57
CA ALA A 527 35.13 -2.99 -13.34
C ALA A 527 34.99 -2.73 -14.85
N VAL A 528 33.75 -2.55 -15.31
CA VAL A 528 33.40 -2.27 -16.71
C VAL A 528 32.42 -1.11 -16.78
N GLY A 529 32.59 -0.21 -17.76
CA GLY A 529 31.68 0.92 -17.96
C GLY A 529 30.34 0.49 -18.53
N ILE A 530 30.36 -0.07 -19.74
CA ILE A 530 29.20 -0.64 -20.42
C ILE A 530 29.53 -2.08 -20.83
N GLU A 531 28.63 -3.01 -20.55
CA GLU A 531 28.64 -4.39 -21.02
C GLU A 531 27.51 -4.61 -22.03
N GLY A 532 27.81 -5.35 -23.11
CA GLY A 532 26.87 -5.60 -24.21
C GLY A 532 27.13 -4.75 -25.46
N GLU A 533 26.54 -5.14 -26.58
CA GLU A 533 26.54 -4.34 -27.81
C GLU A 533 25.61 -3.12 -27.64
N HIS A 534 26.05 -1.94 -28.06
CA HIS A 534 25.30 -0.70 -27.82
C HIS A 534 25.54 0.37 -28.91
N GLY A 535 24.56 1.25 -29.07
CA GLY A 535 24.59 2.42 -29.95
C GLY A 535 24.81 3.77 -29.23
N PHE A 536 25.03 3.76 -27.91
CA PHE A 536 25.11 5.00 -27.12
C PHE A 536 26.13 6.02 -27.64
N THR A 537 25.69 7.28 -27.75
CA THR A 537 26.64 8.41 -27.77
C THR A 537 27.25 8.57 -26.39
N THR A 538 28.57 8.38 -26.27
CA THR A 538 29.29 8.49 -24.99
C THR A 538 30.00 9.83 -24.85
N ARG A 539 29.89 10.49 -23.68
CA ARG A 539 30.58 11.77 -23.44
C ARG A 539 30.85 12.06 -21.97
N GLY A 540 32.06 12.51 -21.64
CA GLY A 540 32.36 13.08 -20.32
C GLY A 540 32.37 12.08 -19.16
N ASN A 541 32.31 10.78 -19.43
CA ASN A 541 32.40 9.74 -18.41
C ASN A 541 33.84 9.67 -17.84
N LEU A 542 33.97 9.55 -16.52
CA LEU A 542 35.23 9.16 -15.89
C LEU A 542 35.34 7.63 -15.99
N PRO A 543 36.35 7.08 -16.69
CA PRO A 543 36.37 5.65 -17.00
C PRO A 543 36.81 4.80 -15.78
N PRO A 544 36.59 3.47 -15.84
CA PRO A 544 37.11 2.51 -14.86
C PRO A 544 38.59 2.69 -14.56
N ARG A 545 39.00 2.54 -13.29
CA ARG A 545 40.42 2.58 -12.93
C ARG A 545 41.19 1.48 -13.65
N GLY A 546 42.27 1.85 -14.34
CA GLY A 546 43.13 0.92 -15.05
C GLY A 546 42.71 0.63 -16.50
N SER A 547 41.59 1.17 -16.98
CA SER A 547 41.31 1.17 -18.42
C SER A 547 42.31 2.08 -19.15
N ASN A 548 43.02 1.56 -20.15
CA ASN A 548 43.93 2.37 -20.97
C ASN A 548 43.10 3.35 -21.81
N PRO A 549 43.44 4.66 -21.91
CA PRO A 549 42.64 5.64 -22.65
C PRO A 549 42.69 5.50 -24.18
N SER A 550 43.15 4.39 -24.74
CA SER A 550 43.41 4.23 -26.17
C SER A 550 42.30 3.43 -26.85
N GLY A 551 41.28 4.11 -27.36
CA GLY A 551 40.24 3.43 -28.13
C GLY A 551 39.31 4.30 -28.96
N ASP A 552 39.10 5.58 -28.61
CA ASP A 552 38.03 6.36 -29.27
C ASP A 552 38.43 7.81 -29.59
N ALA A 553 39.58 7.95 -30.26
CA ALA A 553 39.92 9.16 -31.00
C ALA A 553 39.52 8.96 -32.48
N GLY A 554 38.24 8.71 -32.74
CA GLY A 554 37.64 8.70 -34.07
C GLY A 554 37.11 10.08 -34.44
N GLU A 555 37.90 10.79 -35.25
CA GLU A 555 37.53 11.84 -36.21
C GLU A 555 36.58 12.98 -35.77
N ARG A 556 37.19 14.13 -35.46
CA ARG A 556 36.60 15.43 -35.77
C ARG A 556 36.80 15.70 -37.26
N GLU A 557 35.70 15.76 -38.02
CA GLU A 557 35.45 16.76 -39.07
C GLU A 557 33.98 17.18 -39.04
#